data_AF-A0A645GSM8-F1
#
_entry.id   AF-A0A645GSM8-F1
#
_cell.length_a   1.000
_cell.length_b   1.000
_cell.length_c   1.000
_cell.angle_alpha   90.00
_cell.angle_beta   90.00
_cell.angle_gamma   90.00
#
_symmetry.space_group_name_H-M   'P 1'
#
loop_
_entity.id
_entity.type
_entity.pdbx_description
1 polymer ?
#
loop_
_entity_poly.entity_id
_entity_poly.type
_entity_poly.pdbx_seq_one_letter_code
_entity_poly.pdbx_strand_id
1 'polypeptide(L)'
;MIESYRTGTTITPSAMVSKLTYTAGGSVYWPSNYTFTLTNNYSTIYQALKAKKPVLFGSKNASGGQHWVVITGYTGSSTLTASNFTINDPGSSTRTNLQQFLSSYPNFYKFAIYK
;
A
#
# COMPACT_ATOMS: atom_id res chain seq x y z
N MET A 1 9.17 -3.36 5.57
CA MET A 1 8.39 -2.36 6.32
C MET A 1 8.46 -1.03 5.58
N ILE A 2 7.33 -0.41 5.23
CA ILE A 2 7.34 0.87 4.47
C ILE A 2 8.01 1.99 5.28
N GLU A 3 7.88 1.96 6.61
CA GLU A 3 8.47 2.98 7.48
C GLU A 3 10.01 2.96 7.42
N SER A 4 10.63 1.78 7.33
CA SER A 4 12.08 1.68 7.14
C SER A 4 12.54 2.35 5.85
N TYR A 5 11.75 2.22 4.79
CA TYR A 5 12.05 2.87 3.51
C TYR A 5 11.91 4.39 3.61
N ARG A 6 10.86 4.87 4.29
CA ARG A 6 10.60 6.30 4.48
C ARG A 6 11.70 7.00 5.27
N THR A 7 12.23 6.37 6.31
CA THR A 7 13.24 6.97 7.19
C THR A 7 14.68 6.65 6.78
N GLY A 8 14.89 5.70 5.86
CA GLY A 8 16.22 5.22 5.50
C GLY A 8 16.90 4.41 6.61
N THR A 9 16.16 3.91 7.60
CA THR A 9 16.70 3.18 8.76
C THR A 9 15.94 1.88 8.97
N THR A 10 16.61 0.81 9.40
CA THR A 10 15.93 -0.45 9.73
C THR A 10 15.01 -0.29 10.94
N ILE A 11 13.69 -0.41 10.73
CA ILE A 11 12.68 -0.44 11.78
C ILE A 11 12.05 -1.84 11.81
N THR A 12 12.17 -2.51 12.96
CA THR A 12 11.58 -3.84 13.22
C THR A 12 10.10 -3.71 13.59
N PRO A 13 9.31 -4.80 13.49
CA PRO A 13 7.92 -4.79 13.97
C PRO A 13 7.79 -4.37 15.45
N SER A 14 8.70 -4.84 16.31
CA SER A 14 8.73 -4.46 17.73
C SER A 14 9.01 -2.98 17.94
N ALA A 15 9.96 -2.41 17.18
CA ALA A 15 10.26 -0.98 17.23
C ALA A 15 9.15 -0.11 16.61
N MET A 16 8.32 -0.68 15.73
CA MET A 16 7.19 0.04 15.14
C MET A 16 6.04 0.19 16.14
N VAL A 17 5.83 -0.78 17.03
CA VAL A 17 4.75 -0.75 18.02
C VAL A 17 4.82 0.50 18.90
N SER A 18 6.01 0.96 19.27
CA SER A 18 6.20 2.18 20.08
C SER A 18 5.98 3.49 19.31
N LYS A 19 5.85 3.41 17.98
CA LYS A 19 5.61 4.55 17.07
C LYS A 19 4.15 4.63 16.59
N LEU A 20 3.33 3.64 16.95
CA LEU A 20 1.92 3.56 16.55
C LEU A 20 1.03 3.97 17.71
N THR A 21 -0.02 4.71 17.39
CA THR A 21 -1.12 4.99 18.31
C THR A 21 -2.28 4.08 17.94
N TYR A 22 -3.03 3.58 18.91
CA TYR A 22 -4.17 2.70 18.68
C TYR A 22 -5.45 3.34 19.23
N THR A 23 -6.58 3.10 18.57
CA THR A 23 -7.90 3.38 19.16
C THR A 23 -8.15 2.44 20.33
N ALA A 24 -9.13 2.76 21.19
CA ALA A 24 -9.56 1.86 22.26
C ALA A 24 -9.99 0.46 21.74
N GLY A 25 -10.49 0.39 20.50
CA GLY A 25 -10.83 -0.87 19.81
C GLY A 25 -9.65 -1.56 19.11
N GLY A 26 -8.40 -1.14 19.36
CA GLY A 26 -7.20 -1.79 18.83
C GLY A 26 -6.85 -1.45 17.37
N SER A 27 -7.54 -0.51 16.73
CA SER A 27 -7.20 -0.08 15.37
C SER A 27 -6.00 0.87 15.39
N VAL A 28 -5.02 0.66 14.52
CA VAL A 28 -3.91 1.61 14.31
C VAL A 28 -4.45 2.95 13.83
N TYR A 29 -4.10 4.03 14.54
CA TYR A 29 -4.20 5.39 14.04
C TYR A 29 -3.12 5.61 12.99
N TRP A 30 -3.54 6.03 11.80
CA TRP A 30 -2.60 6.30 10.73
C TRP A 30 -1.79 7.57 11.03
N PRO A 31 -0.46 7.51 10.94
CA PRO A 31 0.38 8.69 11.13
C PRO A 31 -0.05 9.87 10.23
N SER A 32 -0.02 11.10 10.77
CA SER A 32 -0.50 12.32 10.08
C SER A 32 0.34 12.73 8.87
N ASN A 33 1.49 12.07 8.67
CA ASN A 33 2.36 12.21 7.51
C ASN A 33 1.88 11.40 6.30
N TYR A 34 0.73 10.73 6.34
CA TYR A 34 0.11 10.10 5.17
C TYR A 34 -1.04 10.92 4.61
N THR A 35 -1.13 10.96 3.28
CA THR A 35 -2.28 11.46 2.54
C THR A 35 -3.05 10.29 1.97
N PHE A 36 -4.36 10.25 2.20
CA PHE A 36 -5.25 9.20 1.68
C PHE A 36 -5.98 9.67 0.43
N THR A 37 -6.15 8.77 -0.53
CA THR A 37 -6.97 8.98 -1.72
C THR A 37 -8.02 7.88 -1.83
N LEU A 38 -9.28 8.28 -1.94
CA LEU A 38 -10.45 7.38 -1.96
C LEU A 38 -10.89 6.99 -3.38
N THR A 39 -10.20 7.49 -4.40
CA THR A 39 -10.46 7.18 -5.81
C THR A 39 -9.27 6.42 -6.37
N ASN A 40 -9.51 5.31 -7.06
CA ASN A 40 -8.42 4.57 -7.69
C ASN A 40 -7.85 5.40 -8.85
N ASN A 41 -6.56 5.72 -8.79
CA ASN A 41 -5.90 6.54 -9.80
C ASN A 41 -4.47 6.04 -10.04
N TYR A 42 -4.29 5.25 -11.10
CA TYR A 42 -3.00 4.71 -11.47
C TYR A 42 -1.99 5.79 -11.88
N SER A 43 -2.44 6.94 -12.40
CA SER A 43 -1.54 8.06 -12.72
C SER A 43 -0.89 8.62 -11.46
N THR A 44 -1.68 8.87 -10.41
CA THR A 44 -1.17 9.33 -9.11
C THR A 44 -0.20 8.32 -8.49
N ILE A 45 -0.54 7.04 -8.53
CA ILE A 45 0.33 5.96 -8.04
C ILE A 45 1.65 5.95 -8.81
N TYR A 46 1.58 6.02 -10.15
CA TYR A 46 2.76 6.05 -11.00
C TYR A 46 3.65 7.28 -10.73
N GLN A 47 3.08 8.47 -10.55
CA GLN A 47 3.87 9.67 -10.21
C GLN A 47 4.54 9.54 -8.83
N ALA A 48 3.88 8.92 -7.85
CA ALA A 48 4.49 8.65 -6.55
C ALA A 48 5.69 7.70 -6.67
N LEU A 49 5.56 6.64 -7.48
CA LEU A 49 6.66 5.71 -7.76
C LEU A 49 7.82 6.40 -8.47
N LYS A 50 7.55 7.29 -9.44
CA LYS A 50 8.60 8.13 -10.07
C LYS A 50 9.32 9.02 -9.06
N ALA A 51 8.62 9.51 -8.05
CA ALA A 51 9.20 10.24 -6.93
C ALA A 51 9.90 9.33 -5.90
N LYS A 52 10.09 8.03 -6.21
CA LYS A 52 10.64 7.00 -5.33
C LYS A 52 9.86 6.86 -4.02
N LYS A 53 8.53 7.02 -4.08
CA LYS A 53 7.63 6.83 -2.94
C LYS A 53 6.75 5.59 -3.16
N PRO A 54 7.02 4.47 -2.47
CA PRO A 54 6.12 3.32 -2.47
C PRO A 54 4.71 3.71 -1.96
N VAL A 55 3.69 3.04 -2.47
CA VAL A 55 2.29 3.37 -2.18
C VAL A 55 1.63 2.25 -1.39
N LEU A 56 0.96 2.58 -0.29
CA LEU A 56 0.09 1.64 0.41
C LEU A 56 -1.24 1.56 -0.32
N PHE A 57 -1.65 0.38 -0.77
CA PHE A 57 -2.87 0.18 -1.54
C PHE A 57 -3.81 -0.77 -0.81
N GLY A 58 -5.03 -0.31 -0.52
CA GLY A 58 -6.03 -1.03 0.25
C GLY A 58 -7.25 -1.39 -0.58
N SER A 59 -7.63 -2.68 -0.51
CA SER A 59 -8.87 -3.19 -1.08
C SER A 59 -9.57 -4.16 -0.14
N LYS A 60 -10.81 -4.48 -0.46
CA LYS A 60 -11.64 -5.47 0.24
C LYS A 60 -11.90 -6.68 -0.65
N ASN A 61 -12.02 -7.85 -0.02
CA ASN A 61 -12.60 -9.02 -0.68
C ASN A 61 -14.12 -8.85 -0.81
N ALA A 62 -14.80 -9.84 -1.42
CA ALA A 62 -16.25 -9.82 -1.62
C ALA A 62 -17.05 -9.76 -0.31
N SER A 63 -16.51 -10.33 0.78
CA SER A 63 -17.12 -10.34 2.11
C SER A 63 -16.79 -9.09 2.95
N GLY A 64 -16.10 -8.09 2.38
CA GLY A 64 -15.75 -6.85 3.07
C GLY A 64 -14.47 -6.88 3.91
N GLY A 65 -13.78 -8.03 3.96
CA GLY A 65 -12.48 -8.17 4.63
C GLY A 65 -11.41 -7.33 3.96
N GLN A 66 -10.76 -6.45 4.72
CA GLN A 66 -9.75 -5.51 4.22
C GLN A 66 -8.38 -6.17 4.15
N HIS A 67 -7.62 -5.84 3.11
CA HIS A 67 -6.20 -6.17 3.01
C HIS A 67 -5.42 -5.04 2.36
N TRP A 68 -4.15 -4.91 2.75
CA TRP A 68 -3.25 -3.86 2.27
C TRP A 68 -1.99 -4.48 1.68
N VAL A 69 -1.56 -3.93 0.55
CA VAL A 69 -0.29 -4.26 -0.10
C VAL A 69 0.55 -3.00 -0.29
N VAL A 70 1.85 -3.16 -0.49
CA VAL A 70 2.74 -2.05 -0.87
C VAL A 70 3.02 -2.15 -2.35
N ILE A 71 2.64 -1.15 -3.13
CA ILE A 71 3.07 -1.01 -4.53
C ILE A 71 4.49 -0.46 -4.52
N THR A 72 5.41 -1.19 -5.15
CA THR A 72 6.86 -0.95 -5.09
C THR A 72 7.45 -0.44 -6.40
N GLY A 73 6.75 -0.62 -7.52
CA GLY A 73 7.29 -0.26 -8.82
C GLY A 73 6.28 -0.41 -9.95
N TYR A 74 6.74 -0.07 -11.15
CA TYR A 74 5.98 -0.17 -12.39
C TYR A 74 6.89 -0.69 -13.50
N THR A 75 6.48 -1.75 -14.19
CA THR A 75 7.26 -2.43 -15.25
C THR A 75 6.63 -2.30 -16.64
N GLY A 76 5.55 -1.52 -16.76
CA GLY A 76 4.85 -1.32 -18.02
C GLY A 76 5.42 -0.21 -18.90
N SER A 77 4.78 -0.01 -20.05
CA SER A 77 5.04 1.11 -20.96
C SER A 77 4.04 2.26 -20.71
N SER A 78 3.62 2.97 -21.76
CA SER A 78 2.77 4.17 -21.69
C SER A 78 1.36 3.94 -21.12
N THR A 79 0.79 2.74 -21.26
CA THR A 79 -0.56 2.44 -20.76
C THR A 79 -0.51 1.88 -19.34
N LEU A 80 -1.08 2.62 -18.38
CA LEU A 80 -1.13 2.24 -16.98
C LEU A 80 -2.19 1.15 -16.73
N THR A 81 -1.76 -0.06 -16.42
CA THR A 81 -2.62 -1.18 -16.05
C THR A 81 -2.20 -1.78 -14.70
N ALA A 82 -3.14 -2.40 -13.98
CA ALA A 82 -2.87 -3.02 -12.68
C ALA A 82 -1.77 -4.09 -12.75
N SER A 83 -1.75 -4.89 -13.83
CA SER A 83 -0.76 -5.96 -14.01
C SER A 83 0.68 -5.46 -14.05
N ASN A 84 0.89 -4.19 -14.38
CA ASN A 84 2.20 -3.59 -14.53
C ASN A 84 2.73 -2.97 -13.23
N PHE A 85 1.94 -2.94 -12.16
CA PHE A 85 2.39 -2.48 -10.84
C PHE A 85 2.88 -3.67 -10.01
N THR A 86 4.15 -3.67 -9.62
CA THR A 86 4.72 -4.68 -8.72
C THR A 86 4.33 -4.40 -7.28
N ILE A 87 4.09 -5.45 -6.50
CA ILE A 87 3.68 -5.33 -5.11
C ILE A 87 4.51 -6.20 -4.16
N ASN A 88 4.55 -5.79 -2.90
CA ASN A 88 4.85 -6.64 -1.77
C ASN A 88 3.55 -6.87 -0.98
N ASP A 89 3.12 -8.12 -0.90
CA ASP A 89 1.91 -8.54 -0.20
C ASP A 89 2.27 -9.26 1.12
N PRO A 90 1.95 -8.69 2.30
CA PRO A 90 2.29 -9.32 3.58
C PRO A 90 1.45 -10.58 3.89
N GLY A 91 0.33 -10.77 3.20
CA GLY A 91 -0.55 -11.93 3.36
C GLY A 91 -0.35 -13.02 2.31
N SER A 92 0.59 -12.86 1.36
CA SER A 92 0.83 -13.84 0.31
C SER A 92 2.20 -13.65 -0.35
N SER A 93 2.99 -14.71 -0.45
CA SER A 93 4.26 -14.72 -1.20
C SER A 93 4.09 -14.95 -2.71
N THR A 94 2.89 -15.32 -3.16
CA THR A 94 2.62 -15.67 -4.57
C THR A 94 1.99 -14.54 -5.38
N ARG A 95 1.42 -13.53 -4.72
CA ARG A 95 0.88 -12.32 -5.37
C ARG A 95 1.98 -11.27 -5.50
N THR A 96 2.45 -11.08 -6.72
CA THR A 96 3.61 -10.23 -7.06
C THR A 96 3.23 -8.97 -7.85
N ASN A 97 2.02 -8.90 -8.40
CA ASN A 97 1.49 -7.69 -9.05
C ASN A 97 0.09 -7.29 -8.56
N LEU A 98 -0.28 -6.04 -8.81
CA LEU A 98 -1.53 -5.46 -8.32
C LEU A 98 -2.78 -6.14 -8.92
N GLN A 99 -2.71 -6.65 -10.16
CA GLN A 99 -3.83 -7.38 -10.75
C GLN A 99 -4.13 -8.67 -9.98
N GLN A 100 -3.11 -9.44 -9.61
CA GLN A 100 -3.29 -10.65 -8.80
C GLN A 100 -3.90 -10.33 -7.42
N PHE A 101 -3.48 -9.23 -6.79
CA PHE A 101 -4.10 -8.75 -5.56
C PHE A 101 -5.57 -8.41 -5.77
N LEU A 102 -5.89 -7.63 -6.80
CA LEU A 102 -7.26 -7.22 -7.13
C LEU A 102 -8.17 -8.40 -7.54
N SER A 103 -7.62 -9.50 -8.07
CA SER A 103 -8.41 -10.71 -8.30
C SER A 103 -8.95 -11.34 -7.01
N SER A 104 -8.24 -11.19 -5.88
CA SER A 104 -8.70 -11.66 -4.56
C SER A 104 -9.41 -10.57 -3.75
N TYR A 105 -9.03 -9.30 -3.97
CA TYR A 105 -9.56 -8.13 -3.28
C TYR A 105 -10.04 -7.08 -4.31
N PRO A 106 -11.16 -7.35 -5.01
CA PRO A 106 -11.57 -6.54 -6.17
C PRO A 106 -12.08 -5.14 -5.80
N ASN A 107 -12.47 -4.94 -4.54
CA ASN A 107 -13.14 -3.73 -4.11
C ASN A 107 -12.10 -2.74 -3.56
N PHE A 108 -11.53 -1.92 -4.44
CA PHE A 108 -10.67 -0.80 -4.01
C PHE A 108 -11.42 0.08 -2.99
N TYR A 109 -10.70 0.56 -1.97
CA TYR A 109 -11.30 1.50 -1.03
C TYR A 109 -10.43 2.73 -0.76
N LYS A 110 -9.11 2.61 -0.65
CA LYS A 110 -8.19 3.75 -0.62
C LYS A 110 -6.75 3.36 -0.85
N PHE A 111 -5.92 4.33 -1.22
CA PHE A 111 -4.46 4.22 -1.13
C PHE A 111 -3.89 5.37 -0.30
N ALA A 112 -2.65 5.20 0.19
CA ALA A 112 -1.95 6.18 1.00
C ALA A 112 -0.51 6.38 0.53
N ILE A 113 -0.07 7.65 0.52
CA ILE A 113 1.28 8.07 0.17
C ILE A 113 1.79 8.95 1.31
N TYR A 114 3.05 8.76 1.73
CA TYR A 114 3.65 9.64 2.74
C TYR A 114 4.07 10.99 2.13
N LYS A 115 3.88 12.05 2.92
CA LYS A 115 4.26 13.43 2.62
C LYS A 115 5.78 13.54 2.45
#